data_AF-A0A8A1M9H4-F1
#
_entry.id   AF-A0A8A1M9H4-F1
#
_cell.length_a   1.000
_cell.length_b   1.000
_cell.length_c   1.000
_cell.angle_alpha   90.00
_cell.angle_beta   90.00
_cell.angle_gamma   90.00
#
_symmetry.space_group_name_H-M   'P 1'
#
loop_
_entity.id
_entity.type
_entity.pdbx_description
1 polymer ?
#
loop_
_entity_poly.entity_id
_entity_poly.type
_entity_poly.pdbx_seq_one_letter_code
_entity_poly.pdbx_strand_id
1 'polypeptide(L)'
;MATTEGVLVASTSRGCKAINAGGGAITVVTGDGMTRGPCIAFPTLARAGAAKVWLDSEEGQSVMKNAFNSTSRFARLQSMKTALAGTNLYIRFKTTTGDAMGMNMISKGVEKALHVMSTEAGFEDMDTISVSGNYCTDKKPAAINWIDGRGKAVVAEAIIPGDVVRSVLKSDVDALVELNISKNLVGRSRAECRE
;
A
#
# COMPACT_ATOMS: atom_id res chain seq x y z
N MET A 1 22.37 5.05 8.07
CA MET A 1 21.29 6.07 8.03
C MET A 1 21.90 7.38 7.53
N ALA A 2 21.45 7.90 6.39
CA ALA A 2 21.89 9.20 5.90
C ALA A 2 20.86 10.27 6.32
N THR A 3 21.26 11.22 7.17
CA THR A 3 20.40 12.26 7.74
C THR A 3 21.24 13.48 8.15
N THR A 4 20.62 14.66 8.19
CA THR A 4 21.20 15.89 8.74
C THR A 4 20.56 16.29 10.09
N GLU A 5 19.56 15.54 10.55
CA GLU A 5 18.92 15.76 11.85
C GLU A 5 19.82 15.27 12.99
N GLY A 6 20.23 16.20 13.85
CA GLY A 6 21.02 15.89 15.04
C GLY A 6 20.29 14.90 15.96
N VAL A 7 21.06 14.09 16.71
CA VAL A 7 20.55 13.11 17.68
C VAL A 7 19.79 11.90 17.07
N LEU A 8 19.27 11.98 15.84
CA LEU A 8 18.49 10.89 15.23
C LEU A 8 19.23 9.54 15.23
N VAL A 9 20.49 9.53 14.78
CA VAL A 9 21.31 8.30 14.74
C VAL A 9 21.65 7.80 16.14
N ALA A 10 21.96 8.70 17.07
CA ALA A 10 22.29 8.34 18.45
C ALA A 10 21.07 7.75 19.18
N SER A 11 19.89 8.36 19.02
CA SER A 11 18.62 7.88 19.58
C SER A 11 18.25 6.50 19.02
N THR A 12 18.38 6.31 17.70
CA THR A 12 18.12 5.02 17.05
C THR A 12 19.08 3.93 17.57
N SER A 13 20.37 4.25 17.68
CA SER A 13 21.39 3.33 18.22
C SER A 13 21.10 2.91 19.67
N ARG A 14 20.64 3.84 20.50
CA ARG A 14 20.19 3.55 21.88
C ARG A 14 19.00 2.60 21.91
N GLY A 15 18.03 2.75 21.00
CA GLY A 15 16.92 1.82 20.80
C GLY A 15 17.41 0.42 20.43
N CYS A 16 18.32 0.31 19.45
CA CYS A 16 18.93 -0.97 19.06
C CYS A 16 19.64 -1.66 20.24
N LYS A 17 20.34 -0.90 21.08
CA LYS A 17 20.97 -1.43 22.29
C LYS A 17 19.96 -2.07 23.25
N ALA A 18 18.83 -1.39 23.49
CA ALA A 18 17.79 -1.92 24.37
C ALA A 18 17.14 -3.19 23.79
N ILE A 19 16.84 -3.20 22.49
CA ILE A 19 16.27 -4.36 21.79
C ILE A 19 17.23 -5.56 21.85
N ASN A 20 18.51 -5.36 21.58
CA ASN A 20 19.50 -6.45 21.60
C ASN A 20 19.70 -7.03 23.00
N ALA A 21 19.63 -6.19 24.05
CA ALA A 21 19.68 -6.66 25.43
C ALA A 21 18.45 -7.51 25.82
N GLY A 22 17.33 -7.37 25.09
CA GLY A 22 16.12 -8.17 25.24
C GLY A 22 16.05 -9.43 24.37
N GLY A 23 17.15 -9.80 23.68
CA GLY A 23 17.18 -10.97 22.81
C GLY A 23 16.87 -10.68 21.34
N GLY A 24 16.72 -9.40 20.96
CA GLY A 24 16.48 -8.97 19.59
C GLY A 24 15.01 -8.68 19.30
N ALA A 25 14.70 -8.51 18.00
CA ALA A 25 13.35 -8.26 17.52
C ALA A 25 12.93 -9.34 16.52
N ILE A 26 11.64 -9.65 16.51
CA ILE A 26 11.00 -10.52 15.53
C ILE A 26 10.25 -9.63 14.54
N THR A 27 10.31 -9.97 13.25
CA THR A 27 9.60 -9.25 12.20
C THR A 27 8.89 -10.22 11.27
N VAL A 28 7.70 -9.82 10.82
CA VAL A 28 6.88 -10.62 9.90
C VAL A 28 6.38 -9.72 8.79
N VAL A 29 6.56 -10.17 7.54
CA VAL A 29 5.94 -9.54 6.37
C VAL A 29 4.53 -10.08 6.23
N THR A 30 3.54 -9.22 6.43
CA THR A 30 2.11 -9.59 6.38
C THR A 30 1.47 -9.26 5.03
N GLY A 31 2.14 -8.49 4.18
CA GLY A 31 1.65 -8.15 2.86
C GLY A 31 2.77 -7.74 1.93
N ASP A 32 2.64 -8.13 0.66
CA ASP A 32 3.56 -7.77 -0.41
C ASP A 32 2.79 -7.54 -1.71
N GLY A 33 2.67 -6.28 -2.10
CA GLY A 33 2.07 -5.92 -3.37
C GLY A 33 2.17 -4.43 -3.66
N MET A 34 2.82 -4.09 -4.78
CA MET A 34 2.82 -2.72 -5.29
C MET A 34 1.50 -2.41 -5.99
N THR A 35 1.07 -1.15 -5.98
CA THR A 35 -0.23 -0.73 -6.49
C THR A 35 -0.17 0.37 -7.54
N ARG A 36 -1.08 0.30 -8.52
CA ARG A 36 -1.32 1.31 -9.53
C ARG A 36 -2.83 1.50 -9.68
N GLY A 37 -3.27 2.74 -9.68
CA GLY A 37 -4.68 3.09 -9.68
C GLY A 37 -5.03 4.01 -10.85
N PRO A 38 -5.22 3.50 -12.07
CA PRO A 38 -5.76 4.28 -13.19
C PRO A 38 -7.16 4.83 -12.91
N CYS A 39 -7.49 5.88 -13.63
CA CYS A 39 -8.83 6.45 -13.76
C CYS A 39 -9.23 6.37 -15.23
N ILE A 40 -10.31 5.65 -15.50
CA ILE A 40 -10.94 5.56 -16.83
C ILE A 40 -12.31 6.22 -16.76
N ALA A 41 -12.76 6.80 -17.87
CA ALA A 41 -14.06 7.45 -17.99
C ALA A 41 -14.90 6.75 -19.06
N PHE A 42 -16.21 6.78 -18.89
CA PHE A 42 -17.17 6.29 -19.87
C PHE A 42 -18.17 7.38 -20.27
N PRO A 43 -18.85 7.27 -21.43
CA PRO A 43 -19.83 8.26 -21.86
C PRO A 43 -21.06 8.33 -20.94
N THR A 44 -21.42 7.22 -20.29
CA THR A 44 -22.60 7.14 -19.43
C THR A 44 -22.34 6.35 -18.15
N LEU A 45 -23.12 6.65 -17.11
CA LEU A 45 -23.07 5.91 -15.84
C LEU A 45 -23.41 4.42 -16.02
N ALA A 46 -24.35 4.11 -16.92
CA ALA A 46 -24.72 2.73 -17.22
C ALA A 46 -23.54 1.92 -17.79
N ARG A 47 -22.75 2.53 -18.69
CA ARG A 47 -21.53 1.91 -19.23
C ARG A 47 -20.45 1.74 -18.17
N ALA A 48 -20.22 2.77 -17.35
CA ALA A 48 -19.27 2.68 -16.25
C ALA A 48 -19.67 1.59 -15.22
N GLY A 49 -20.97 1.45 -14.95
CA GLY A 49 -21.53 0.39 -14.12
C GLY A 49 -21.33 -1.01 -14.73
N ALA A 50 -21.60 -1.17 -16.03
CA ALA A 50 -21.35 -2.42 -16.74
C ALA A 50 -19.86 -2.81 -16.70
N ALA A 51 -18.95 -1.86 -16.91
CA ALA A 51 -17.51 -2.06 -16.81
C ALA A 51 -17.08 -2.49 -15.40
N LYS A 52 -17.65 -1.87 -14.36
CA LYS A 52 -17.37 -2.28 -12.97
C LYS A 52 -17.82 -3.72 -12.72
N VAL A 53 -19.04 -4.08 -13.10
CA VAL A 53 -19.58 -5.43 -12.92
C VAL A 53 -18.71 -6.46 -13.65
N TRP A 54 -18.28 -6.14 -14.88
CA TRP A 54 -17.39 -7.01 -15.64
C TRP A 54 -16.02 -7.15 -14.98
N LEU A 55 -15.38 -6.05 -14.54
CA LEU A 55 -14.10 -6.09 -13.85
C LEU A 55 -14.15 -6.84 -12.51
N ASP A 56 -15.30 -6.86 -11.84
CA ASP A 56 -15.50 -7.62 -10.60
C ASP A 56 -15.89 -9.09 -10.86
N SER A 57 -16.22 -9.46 -12.10
CA SER A 57 -16.52 -10.84 -12.50
C SER A 57 -15.26 -11.68 -12.67
N GLU A 58 -15.40 -13.01 -12.59
CA GLU A 58 -14.29 -13.95 -12.81
C GLU A 58 -13.67 -13.81 -14.21
N GLU A 59 -14.50 -13.60 -15.22
CA GLU A 59 -14.07 -13.42 -16.61
C GLU A 59 -13.20 -12.17 -16.76
N GLY A 60 -13.70 -11.01 -16.29
CA GLY A 60 -12.96 -9.76 -16.37
C GLY A 60 -11.67 -9.79 -15.56
N GLN A 61 -11.70 -10.37 -14.35
CA GLN A 61 -10.49 -10.57 -13.55
C GLN A 61 -9.46 -11.45 -14.29
N SER A 62 -9.90 -12.54 -14.93
CA SER A 62 -9.04 -13.46 -15.67
C SER A 62 -8.39 -12.78 -16.89
N VAL A 63 -9.19 -12.11 -17.73
CA VAL A 63 -8.72 -11.41 -18.93
C VAL A 63 -7.69 -10.34 -18.55
N MET A 64 -8.02 -9.49 -17.58
CA MET A 64 -7.14 -8.42 -17.13
C MET A 64 -5.85 -8.96 -16.51
N LYS A 65 -5.94 -10.05 -15.72
CA LYS A 65 -4.78 -10.72 -15.12
C LYS A 65 -3.85 -11.31 -16.17
N ASN A 66 -4.40 -11.96 -17.20
CA ASN A 66 -3.61 -12.54 -18.29
C ASN A 66 -2.90 -11.44 -19.09
N ALA A 67 -3.63 -10.38 -19.45
CA ALA A 67 -3.07 -9.23 -20.14
C ALA A 67 -1.94 -8.56 -19.32
N PHE A 68 -2.20 -8.30 -18.04
CA PHE A 68 -1.22 -7.71 -17.12
C PHE A 68 0.04 -8.58 -17.00
N ASN A 69 -0.12 -9.88 -16.71
CA ASN A 69 0.97 -10.81 -16.46
C ASN A 69 1.83 -11.09 -17.70
N SER A 70 1.28 -10.89 -18.92
CA SER A 70 2.04 -11.04 -20.17
C SER A 70 3.19 -10.04 -20.31
N THR A 71 3.17 -8.93 -19.56
CA THR A 71 4.14 -7.85 -19.71
C THR A 71 5.47 -8.07 -18.98
N SER A 72 5.51 -9.02 -18.04
CA SER A 72 6.67 -9.29 -17.19
C SER A 72 6.66 -10.69 -16.60
N ARG A 73 7.84 -11.29 -16.46
CA ARG A 73 8.00 -12.56 -15.73
C ARG A 73 7.86 -12.44 -14.21
N PHE A 74 8.05 -11.24 -13.66
CA PHE A 74 8.02 -10.99 -12.22
C PHE A 74 6.70 -10.40 -11.74
N ALA A 75 6.01 -9.64 -12.60
CA ALA A 75 4.74 -9.04 -12.23
C ALA A 75 3.65 -10.12 -12.21
N ARG A 76 3.08 -10.38 -11.04
CA ARG A 76 1.92 -11.26 -10.89
C ARG A 76 0.79 -10.49 -10.22
N LEU A 77 -0.23 -10.16 -11.00
CA LEU A 77 -1.43 -9.50 -10.50
C LEU A 77 -2.11 -10.38 -9.45
N GLN A 78 -2.20 -9.85 -8.23
CA GLN A 78 -2.81 -10.51 -7.09
C GLN A 78 -4.30 -10.21 -7.02
N SER A 79 -4.67 -8.94 -7.17
CA SER A 79 -6.06 -8.49 -7.08
C SER A 79 -6.26 -7.18 -7.83
N MET A 80 -7.50 -6.93 -8.21
CA MET A 80 -7.99 -5.63 -8.65
C MET A 80 -9.18 -5.23 -7.78
N LYS A 81 -9.17 -4.00 -7.26
CA LYS A 81 -10.33 -3.41 -6.58
C LYS A 81 -10.86 -2.25 -7.40
N THR A 82 -12.15 -2.23 -7.69
CA THR A 82 -12.78 -1.15 -8.46
C THR A 82 -13.56 -0.19 -7.58
N ALA A 83 -13.60 1.08 -7.94
CA ALA A 83 -14.46 2.08 -7.31
C ALA A 83 -15.01 3.03 -8.38
N LEU A 84 -16.32 3.19 -8.40
CA LEU A 84 -17.03 4.01 -9.36
C LEU A 84 -17.35 5.38 -8.74
N ALA A 85 -17.11 6.45 -9.49
CA ALA A 85 -17.49 7.82 -9.12
C ALA A 85 -18.09 8.53 -10.33
N GLY A 86 -19.42 8.54 -10.42
CA GLY A 86 -20.12 9.01 -11.62
C GLY A 86 -19.75 8.16 -12.82
N THR A 87 -19.34 8.81 -13.92
CA THR A 87 -18.89 8.13 -15.14
C THR A 87 -17.44 7.68 -15.10
N ASN A 88 -16.71 7.98 -14.01
CA ASN A 88 -15.33 7.58 -13.84
C ASN A 88 -15.23 6.28 -13.04
N LEU A 89 -14.34 5.40 -13.45
CA LEU A 89 -14.02 4.16 -12.79
C LEU A 89 -12.53 4.14 -12.42
N TYR A 90 -12.27 3.95 -11.13
CA TYR A 90 -10.93 3.78 -10.58
C TYR A 90 -10.67 2.30 -10.36
N ILE A 91 -9.53 1.81 -10.84
CA ILE A 91 -9.18 0.39 -10.75
C ILE A 91 -7.85 0.29 -10.03
N ARG A 92 -7.80 -0.31 -8.85
CA ARG A 92 -6.57 -0.50 -8.09
C ARG A 92 -5.99 -1.87 -8.35
N PHE A 93 -5.00 -1.92 -9.23
CA PHE A 93 -4.20 -3.12 -9.49
C PHE A 93 -3.20 -3.31 -8.35
N LYS A 94 -3.13 -4.52 -7.79
CA LYS A 94 -2.12 -4.92 -6.80
C LYS A 94 -1.34 -6.12 -7.34
N THR A 95 -0.02 -6.00 -7.42
CA THR A 95 0.86 -7.02 -8.01
C THR A 95 2.09 -7.27 -7.15
N THR A 96 2.62 -8.49 -7.19
CA THR A 96 4.01 -8.72 -6.76
C THR A 96 4.98 -8.18 -7.81
N THR A 97 6.19 -7.82 -7.39
CA THR A 97 7.21 -7.19 -8.25
C THR A 97 8.61 -7.81 -8.09
N GLY A 98 8.70 -8.97 -7.41
CA GLY A 98 9.98 -9.54 -6.98
C GLY A 98 10.70 -8.61 -6.00
N ASP A 99 11.99 -8.41 -6.20
CA ASP A 99 12.81 -7.52 -5.36
C ASP A 99 12.79 -6.05 -5.82
N ALA A 100 12.19 -5.77 -6.98
CA ALA A 100 12.04 -4.41 -7.46
C ALA A 100 10.90 -3.71 -6.71
N MET A 101 11.06 -2.40 -6.46
CA MET A 101 9.94 -1.56 -6.03
C MET A 101 8.81 -1.56 -7.07
N GLY A 102 9.15 -1.69 -8.36
CA GLY A 102 8.23 -2.19 -9.39
C GLY A 102 7.24 -1.18 -9.99
N MET A 103 7.40 0.12 -9.73
CA MET A 103 6.47 1.15 -10.22
C MET A 103 6.39 1.28 -11.75
N ASN A 104 7.48 1.07 -12.48
CA ASN A 104 7.45 1.06 -13.95
C ASN A 104 6.84 -0.24 -14.47
N MET A 105 7.15 -1.36 -13.80
CA MET A 105 6.65 -2.68 -14.15
C MET A 105 5.13 -2.75 -14.06
N ILE A 106 4.56 -2.24 -12.96
CA ILE A 106 3.11 -2.20 -12.78
C ILE A 106 2.43 -1.24 -13.75
N SER A 107 3.02 -0.07 -14.05
CA SER A 107 2.43 0.86 -15.02
C SER A 107 2.31 0.21 -16.41
N LYS A 108 3.37 -0.48 -16.86
CA LYS A 108 3.36 -1.22 -18.13
C LYS A 108 2.28 -2.32 -18.15
N GLY A 109 2.15 -3.06 -17.04
CA GLY A 109 1.11 -4.08 -16.90
C GLY A 109 -0.29 -3.49 -16.96
N VAL A 110 -0.53 -2.37 -16.29
CA VAL A 110 -1.81 -1.65 -16.32
C VAL A 110 -2.13 -1.14 -17.71
N GLU A 111 -1.18 -0.51 -18.40
CA GLU A 111 -1.37 -0.02 -19.77
C GLU A 111 -1.78 -1.15 -20.72
N LYS A 112 -1.13 -2.31 -20.63
CA LYS A 112 -1.51 -3.48 -21.45
C LYS A 112 -2.88 -4.03 -21.08
N ALA A 113 -3.21 -4.10 -19.79
CA ALA A 113 -4.51 -4.58 -19.34
C ALA A 113 -5.65 -3.65 -19.80
N LEU A 114 -5.47 -2.33 -19.66
CA LEU A 114 -6.42 -1.35 -20.18
C LEU A 114 -6.54 -1.44 -21.71
N HIS A 115 -5.43 -1.56 -22.43
CA HIS A 115 -5.49 -1.73 -23.89
C HIS A 115 -6.35 -2.93 -24.30
N VAL A 116 -6.14 -4.10 -23.69
CA VAL A 116 -6.96 -5.30 -23.93
C VAL A 116 -8.44 -5.06 -23.57
N MET A 117 -8.72 -4.36 -22.47
CA MET A 117 -10.08 -3.99 -22.10
C MET A 117 -10.78 -3.17 -23.19
N SER A 118 -10.09 -2.18 -23.78
CA SER A 118 -10.66 -1.36 -24.86
C SER A 118 -10.81 -2.08 -26.19
N THR A 119 -9.92 -3.02 -26.52
CA THR A 119 -9.85 -3.59 -27.88
C THR A 119 -10.49 -4.96 -28.00
N GLU A 120 -10.48 -5.75 -26.93
CA GLU A 120 -10.86 -7.17 -26.97
C GLU A 120 -12.05 -7.48 -26.05
N ALA A 121 -12.34 -6.64 -25.05
CA ALA A 121 -13.38 -6.90 -24.04
C ALA A 121 -14.68 -6.10 -24.21
N GLY A 122 -14.86 -5.38 -25.32
CA GLY A 122 -16.11 -4.65 -25.63
C GLY A 122 -16.33 -3.35 -24.84
N PHE A 123 -15.22 -2.72 -24.43
CA PHE A 123 -15.21 -1.38 -23.81
C PHE A 123 -14.45 -0.37 -24.67
N GLU A 124 -14.66 -0.39 -25.99
CA GLU A 124 -14.03 0.56 -26.92
C GLU A 124 -14.44 2.02 -26.67
N ASP A 125 -15.54 2.23 -25.94
CA ASP A 125 -16.05 3.53 -25.52
C ASP A 125 -15.35 4.09 -24.28
N MET A 126 -14.38 3.37 -23.70
CA MET A 126 -13.63 3.84 -22.55
C MET A 126 -12.55 4.86 -22.93
N ASP A 127 -12.38 5.89 -22.10
CA ASP A 127 -11.28 6.84 -22.20
C ASP A 127 -10.33 6.70 -21.00
N THR A 128 -9.03 6.54 -21.25
CA THR A 128 -8.03 6.45 -20.20
C THR A 128 -7.54 7.84 -19.82
N ILE A 129 -8.23 8.46 -18.86
CA ILE A 129 -7.89 9.81 -18.36
C ILE A 129 -6.48 9.83 -17.76
N SER A 130 -6.14 8.81 -16.97
CA SER A 130 -4.80 8.71 -16.40
C SER A 130 -4.47 7.29 -15.96
N VAL A 131 -3.24 6.85 -16.23
CA VAL A 131 -2.66 5.61 -15.67
C VAL A 131 -2.47 5.72 -14.14
N SER A 132 -2.46 6.94 -13.58
CA SER A 132 -2.33 7.20 -12.15
C SER A 132 -3.35 8.23 -11.67
N GLY A 133 -4.60 7.81 -11.51
CA GLY A 133 -5.72 8.62 -10.99
C GLY A 133 -5.74 8.80 -9.48
N ASN A 134 -4.57 8.85 -8.82
CA ASN A 134 -4.42 8.94 -7.35
C ASN A 134 -5.08 7.83 -6.51
N TYR A 135 -5.60 6.77 -7.13
CA TYR A 135 -6.18 5.61 -6.46
C TYR A 135 -5.16 4.49 -6.18
N CYS A 136 -3.86 4.79 -6.34
CA CYS A 136 -2.77 3.85 -6.01
C CYS A 136 -2.54 3.70 -4.50
N THR A 137 -2.28 4.70 -3.65
CA THR A 137 -1.94 6.11 -3.87
C THR A 137 -0.42 6.28 -3.73
N ASP A 138 0.27 6.91 -4.68
CA ASP A 138 1.73 7.08 -4.63
C ASP A 138 2.11 8.46 -4.09
N LYS A 139 3.02 8.49 -3.11
CA LYS A 139 3.63 9.72 -2.55
C LYS A 139 2.62 10.74 -1.99
N LYS A 140 1.42 10.29 -1.58
CA LYS A 140 0.40 11.11 -0.91
C LYS A 140 -0.22 10.31 0.24
N PRO A 141 -0.52 10.95 1.38
CA PRO A 141 -1.22 10.30 2.49
C PRO A 141 -2.61 9.87 2.02
N ALA A 142 -3.02 8.64 2.35
CA ALA A 142 -4.28 8.09 1.89
C ALA A 142 -4.69 6.88 2.72
N ALA A 143 -5.91 6.93 3.28
CA ALA A 143 -6.49 5.85 4.07
C ALA A 143 -6.52 4.50 3.34
N ILE A 144 -6.60 4.52 2.00
CA ILE A 144 -6.59 3.30 1.19
C ILE A 144 -5.23 2.56 1.23
N ASN A 145 -4.12 3.29 1.44
CA ASN A 145 -2.80 2.67 1.67
C ASN A 145 -2.70 2.12 3.09
N TRP A 146 -3.31 2.79 4.06
CA TRP A 146 -3.36 2.33 5.44
C TRP A 146 -4.15 1.03 5.59
N ILE A 147 -5.36 0.98 5.02
CA ILE A 147 -6.29 -0.14 5.21
C ILE A 147 -5.90 -1.37 4.37
N ASP A 148 -5.58 -1.18 3.09
CA ASP A 148 -5.33 -2.30 2.16
C ASP A 148 -3.84 -2.65 2.00
N GLY A 149 -2.96 -1.81 2.57
CA GLY A 149 -1.53 -1.86 2.37
C GLY A 149 -1.08 -1.37 0.98
N ARG A 150 0.21 -1.07 0.87
CA ARG A 150 0.90 -0.79 -0.39
C ARG A 150 2.40 -1.09 -0.25
N GLY A 151 2.97 -1.83 -1.19
CA GLY A 151 4.34 -2.31 -1.08
C GLY A 151 4.42 -3.42 -0.05
N LYS A 152 5.26 -3.26 0.98
CA LYS A 152 5.44 -4.24 2.05
C LYS A 152 4.67 -3.80 3.30
N ALA A 153 3.80 -4.65 3.82
CA ALA A 153 3.24 -4.52 5.16
C ALA A 153 4.06 -5.38 6.12
N VAL A 154 4.54 -4.79 7.21
CA VAL A 154 5.46 -5.44 8.15
C VAL A 154 5.00 -5.16 9.58
N VAL A 155 5.05 -6.19 10.42
CA VAL A 155 4.87 -6.08 11.86
C VAL A 155 6.17 -6.46 12.54
N ALA A 156 6.54 -5.75 13.61
CA ALA A 156 7.74 -6.00 14.40
C ALA A 156 7.40 -6.01 15.89
N GLU A 157 8.01 -6.91 16.64
CA GLU A 157 7.89 -7.00 18.10
C GLU A 157 9.24 -7.25 18.76
N ALA A 158 9.38 -6.81 20.01
CA ALA A 158 10.53 -7.07 20.86
C ALA A 158 10.10 -7.02 22.34
N ILE A 159 10.78 -7.78 23.19
CA ILE A 159 10.57 -7.76 24.64
C ILE A 159 11.78 -7.07 25.27
N ILE A 160 11.55 -5.99 26.01
CA ILE A 160 12.63 -5.24 26.67
C ILE A 160 12.59 -5.50 28.17
N PRO A 161 13.65 -6.07 28.77
CA PRO A 161 13.71 -6.28 30.22
C PRO A 161 13.58 -4.95 31.00
N GLY A 162 12.86 -4.96 32.11
CA GLY A 162 12.58 -3.74 32.88
C GLY A 162 13.82 -3.03 33.43
N ASP A 163 14.88 -3.78 33.75
CA ASP A 163 16.18 -3.22 34.12
C ASP A 163 16.89 -2.52 32.95
N VAL A 164 16.72 -3.03 31.72
CA VAL A 164 17.19 -2.38 30.48
C VAL A 164 16.40 -1.10 30.21
N VAL A 165 15.09 -1.09 30.44
CA VAL A 165 14.28 0.14 30.33
C VAL A 165 14.81 1.22 31.27
N ARG A 166 15.08 0.90 32.54
CA ARG A 166 15.64 1.85 33.51
C ARG A 166 17.07 2.27 33.18
N SER A 167 17.94 1.32 32.87
CA SER A 167 19.37 1.58 32.71
C SER A 167 19.71 2.17 31.33
N VAL A 168 19.06 1.71 30.26
CA VAL A 168 19.31 2.15 28.88
C VAL A 168 18.33 3.23 28.47
N LEU A 169 17.02 3.01 28.61
CA LEU A 169 15.99 3.98 28.18
C LEU A 169 15.74 5.10 29.20
N LYS A 170 16.30 4.98 30.42
CA LYS A 170 16.21 5.99 31.48
C LYS A 170 14.75 6.36 31.78
N SER A 171 13.88 5.36 31.79
CA SER A 171 12.45 5.49 32.02
C SER A 171 11.92 4.30 32.82
N ASP A 172 10.61 4.26 33.04
CA ASP A 172 9.90 3.15 33.65
C ASP A 172 8.92 2.52 32.65
N VAL A 173 8.58 1.24 32.84
CA VAL A 173 7.69 0.50 31.94
C VAL A 173 6.29 1.11 31.95
N ASP A 174 5.74 1.41 33.13
CA ASP A 174 4.37 1.93 33.26
C ASP A 174 4.25 3.31 32.61
N ALA A 175 5.27 4.15 32.81
CA ALA A 175 5.36 5.47 32.17
C ALA A 175 5.41 5.38 30.64
N LEU A 176 6.13 4.40 30.08
CA LEU A 176 6.17 4.18 28.63
C LEU A 176 4.83 3.70 28.08
N VAL A 177 4.14 2.81 28.79
CA VAL A 177 2.81 2.32 28.42
C VAL A 177 1.79 3.46 28.43
N GLU A 178 1.75 4.24 29.52
CA GLU A 178 0.86 5.40 29.66
C GLU A 178 1.12 6.44 28.56
N LEU A 179 2.39 6.76 28.28
CA LEU A 179 2.75 7.69 27.22
C LEU A 179 2.32 7.17 25.85
N ASN A 180 2.47 5.87 25.57
CA ASN A 180 2.03 5.30 24.30
C ASN A 180 0.50 5.42 24.12
N ILE A 181 -0.28 5.07 25.14
CA ILE A 181 -1.75 5.17 25.11
C ILE A 181 -2.17 6.64 24.94
N SER A 182 -1.66 7.53 25.79
CA SER A 182 -2.09 8.93 25.81
C SER A 182 -1.67 9.70 24.56
N LYS A 183 -0.48 9.42 24.01
CA LYS A 183 0.08 10.17 22.88
C LYS A 183 -0.22 9.52 21.53
N ASN A 184 0.11 8.24 21.37
CA ASN A 184 0.05 7.58 20.06
C ASN A 184 -1.36 7.06 19.73
N LEU A 185 -2.20 6.76 20.72
CA LEU A 185 -3.59 6.37 20.49
C LEU A 185 -4.54 7.58 20.65
N VAL A 186 -4.72 8.06 21.89
CA VAL A 186 -5.71 9.11 22.21
C VAL A 186 -5.32 10.47 21.63
N GLY A 187 -4.05 10.84 21.72
CA GLY A 187 -3.56 12.12 21.18
C GLY A 187 -3.74 12.21 19.67
N ARG A 188 -3.42 11.14 18.94
CA ARG A 188 -3.61 11.08 17.48
C ARG A 188 -5.08 11.14 17.08
N SER A 189 -5.96 10.44 17.80
CA SER A 189 -7.40 10.45 17.48
C SER A 189 -8.00 11.85 17.65
N ARG A 190 -7.54 12.62 18.65
CA ARG A 190 -7.97 14.02 18.87
C ARG A 190 -7.45 14.99 17.80
N ALA A 191 -6.28 14.73 17.24
CA ALA A 191 -5.67 15.59 16.23
C ALA A 191 -6.16 15.31 14.80
N GLU A 192 -7.11 14.37 14.62
CA GLU A 192 -7.55 13.88 13.30
C GLU A 192 -6.38 13.50 12.37
N CYS A 193 -5.29 12.94 12.91
CA CYS A 193 -4.20 12.47 12.07
C CYS A 193 -4.70 11.36 11.14
N ARG A 194 -4.91 11.68 9.86
CA ARG A 194 -5.26 10.73 8.79
C ARG A 194 -3.97 10.14 8.21
N GLU A 195 -3.92 8.81 8.11
CA GLU A 195 -2.82 8.04 7.50
C GLU A 195 -2.90 7.96 5.97
#